data_AF-A0A226BZR5-F1
#
_entry.id   AF-A0A226BZR5-F1
#
_cell.length_a   1.000
_cell.length_b   1.000
_cell.length_c   1.000
_cell.angle_alpha   90.00
_cell.angle_beta   90.00
_cell.angle_gamma   90.00
#
_symmetry.space_group_name_H-M   'P 1'
#
loop_
_entity.id
_entity.type
_entity.pdbx_description
1 polymer ?
#
loop_
_entity_poly.entity_id
_entity_poly.type
_entity_poly.pdbx_seq_one_letter_code
_entity_poly.pdbx_strand_id
1 'polypeptide(L)'
;MKQIYIVFVLAIVGLVAMTGCVDDASTKEGGDSSPDSSSSLPMKIVGDVDEPVTIEQLSDISETETIEHREEDLEVISLQDLLYKSQPYTKDMQTVFISHDGFSAEISSEDLSESYIARTQENGWEAINYNHPVSSNIKDISHIVVSSNDLCLEDGFNIIEPEKNITSLSPGQIYQDGYSVVPTYRGSSSVKNDEKELEVSTFNRRKIIDIEKYVNLSGREEIIIVGEQGEIEPLRQDGKFILNKNSIGYMAGDDIYIDQAAGIVLDPPDKMITDAYHDTKELLAQDEQVLLILIDGLGYHQYEYAVDNGYAPFLESLPKPEQAMVAYPPVTPVNVAASLTGELPYINGVYERGIRRVDVPTIFGYCEDHGKESAAIIGPMETIELEIDPVFSLDQNNDGSTDGKKRENALSKMSQEKVHDLMFVHYKDVDRIGHNHGNMAKETMEAIAYNDELVKELVTHWDGKVIVYADHGMHETEDGGDHNSVMTEDMFMPYWQFDGGEIDE
;
A
#
# COMPACT_ATOMS: atom_id res chain seq x y z
N MET A 1 -12.19 -40.13 13.09
CA MET A 1 -12.83 -39.69 14.33
C MET A 1 -11.98 -38.58 14.93
N LYS A 2 -12.30 -37.32 14.60
CA LYS A 2 -11.60 -36.13 15.12
C LYS A 2 -12.41 -35.59 16.30
N GLN A 3 -11.76 -35.43 17.46
CA GLN A 3 -12.35 -34.81 18.66
C GLN A 3 -12.43 -33.30 18.44
N ILE A 4 -13.64 -32.75 18.60
CA ILE A 4 -13.91 -31.31 18.60
C ILE A 4 -13.70 -30.82 20.04
N TYR A 5 -12.76 -29.91 20.24
CA TYR A 5 -12.66 -29.13 21.47
C TYR A 5 -13.55 -27.90 21.34
N ILE A 6 -14.63 -27.85 22.13
CA ILE A 6 -15.45 -26.65 22.32
C ILE A 6 -14.83 -25.89 23.50
N VAL A 7 -14.23 -24.73 23.22
CA VAL A 7 -13.79 -23.79 24.26
C VAL A 7 -14.94 -22.84 24.57
N PHE A 8 -15.42 -22.89 25.82
CA PHE A 8 -16.37 -21.92 26.36
C PHE A 8 -15.63 -20.63 26.73
N VAL A 9 -15.96 -19.51 26.10
CA VAL A 9 -15.55 -18.18 26.55
C VAL A 9 -16.62 -17.68 27.54
N LEU A 10 -16.23 -17.59 28.81
CA LEU A 10 -17.01 -17.03 29.91
C LEU A 10 -16.94 -15.49 29.84
N ALA A 11 -18.09 -14.85 29.65
CA ALA A 11 -18.23 -13.40 29.73
C ALA A 11 -18.05 -12.93 31.19
N ILE A 12 -17.05 -12.07 31.40
CA ILE A 12 -16.82 -11.38 32.68
C ILE A 12 -17.81 -10.23 32.77
N VAL A 13 -18.78 -10.34 33.68
CA VAL A 13 -19.71 -9.25 34.04
C VAL A 13 -19.00 -8.33 35.03
N GLY A 14 -18.78 -7.08 34.63
CA GLY A 14 -18.26 -6.01 35.48
C GLY A 14 -19.24 -5.65 36.60
N LEU A 15 -18.76 -5.69 37.84
CA LEU A 15 -19.49 -5.31 39.04
C LEU A 15 -19.47 -3.78 39.19
N VAL A 16 -20.59 -3.11 38.99
CA VAL A 16 -20.76 -1.69 39.35
C VAL A 16 -20.96 -1.59 40.86
N ALA A 17 -19.97 -1.07 41.58
CA ALA A 17 -20.11 -0.74 42.99
C ALA A 17 -20.86 0.60 43.13
N MET A 18 -22.12 0.53 43.56
CA MET A 18 -22.81 1.68 44.13
C MET A 18 -22.23 1.99 45.51
N THR A 19 -21.60 3.14 45.68
CA THR A 19 -21.40 3.74 47.01
C THR A 19 -22.43 4.84 47.20
N GLY A 20 -23.36 4.58 48.11
CA GLY A 20 -24.45 5.46 48.47
C GLY A 20 -24.02 6.70 49.24
N CYS A 21 -24.86 7.72 49.13
CA CYS A 21 -24.87 8.91 49.97
C CYS A 21 -25.01 8.53 51.45
N VAL A 22 -24.14 9.11 52.28
CA VAL A 22 -24.42 9.34 53.71
C VAL A 22 -24.05 10.79 53.99
N ASP A 23 -25.05 11.58 54.38
CA ASP A 23 -24.91 12.91 54.94
C ASP A 23 -24.08 12.86 56.24
N ASP A 24 -23.06 13.70 56.34
CA ASP A 24 -22.63 14.18 57.65
C ASP A 24 -22.20 15.64 57.58
N ALA A 25 -22.86 16.46 58.38
CA ALA A 25 -22.70 17.90 58.42
C ALA A 25 -21.55 18.26 59.37
N SER A 26 -20.49 18.89 58.85
CA SER A 26 -19.73 19.85 59.66
C SER A 26 -19.02 20.88 58.78
N THR A 27 -19.28 22.14 59.12
CA THR A 27 -18.80 23.41 58.57
C THR A 27 -17.27 23.51 58.44
N LYS A 28 -16.79 24.03 57.30
CA LYS A 28 -15.71 25.03 57.25
C LYS A 28 -15.73 25.78 55.91
N GLU A 29 -15.77 27.11 56.03
CA GLU A 29 -15.72 28.11 54.97
C GLU A 29 -14.40 28.06 54.20
N GLY A 30 -14.45 28.32 52.88
CA GLY A 30 -13.28 28.77 52.13
C GLY A 30 -13.30 28.43 50.64
N GLY A 31 -13.53 29.45 49.81
CA GLY A 31 -12.97 29.52 48.44
C GLY A 31 -13.72 28.73 47.37
N ASP A 32 -14.72 29.38 46.79
CA ASP A 32 -15.30 29.01 45.50
C ASP A 32 -14.28 29.30 44.38
N SER A 33 -13.81 28.26 43.71
CA SER A 33 -13.30 28.32 42.34
C SER A 33 -13.44 26.92 41.74
N SER A 34 -14.66 26.62 41.30
CA SER A 34 -14.90 25.49 40.42
C SER A 34 -14.10 25.72 39.13
N PRO A 35 -13.25 24.80 38.66
CA PRO A 35 -12.70 24.90 37.32
C PRO A 35 -13.87 24.67 36.35
N ASP A 36 -14.16 25.68 35.54
CA ASP A 36 -15.06 25.59 34.38
C ASP A 36 -14.53 24.48 33.46
N SER A 37 -15.05 23.27 33.61
CA SER A 37 -14.79 22.18 32.68
C SER A 37 -15.76 22.30 31.50
N SER A 38 -15.56 23.31 30.65
CA SER A 38 -16.15 23.26 29.32
C SER A 38 -15.39 22.21 28.52
N SER A 39 -15.90 20.98 28.47
CA SER A 39 -15.35 19.94 27.60
C SER A 39 -15.66 20.32 26.14
N SER A 40 -14.86 21.20 25.53
CA SER A 40 -14.96 21.43 24.10
C SER A 40 -14.40 20.22 23.35
N LEU A 41 -14.99 19.92 22.20
CA LEU A 41 -14.58 18.78 21.39
C LEU A 41 -13.13 18.97 20.89
N PRO A 42 -12.36 17.88 20.74
CA PRO A 42 -11.02 17.96 20.18
C PRO A 42 -11.08 18.32 18.69
N MET A 43 -10.05 19.02 18.22
CA MET A 43 -9.82 19.29 16.80
C MET A 43 -8.84 18.26 16.23
N LYS A 44 -8.90 17.99 14.92
CA LYS A 44 -7.98 17.05 14.25
C LYS A 44 -7.25 17.70 13.09
N ILE A 45 -6.01 17.27 12.84
CA ILE A 45 -5.28 17.52 11.61
C ILE A 45 -5.25 16.22 10.81
N VAL A 46 -5.74 16.27 9.57
CA VAL A 46 -5.94 15.08 8.71
C VAL A 46 -5.67 15.45 7.24
N GLY A 47 -5.87 14.50 6.32
CA GLY A 47 -5.61 14.71 4.89
C GLY A 47 -4.23 14.21 4.51
N ASP A 48 -3.48 15.01 3.77
CA ASP A 48 -2.21 14.63 3.13
C ASP A 48 -1.03 14.85 4.09
N VAL A 49 -1.02 14.00 5.12
CA VAL A 49 -0.11 14.05 6.26
C VAL A 49 0.31 12.65 6.66
N ASP A 50 1.56 12.49 7.06
CA ASP A 50 2.08 11.20 7.55
C ASP A 50 1.52 10.88 8.95
N GLU A 51 1.42 11.89 9.82
CA GLU A 51 0.94 11.74 11.19
C GLU A 51 -0.32 12.57 11.46
N PRO A 52 -1.54 11.99 11.37
CA PRO A 52 -2.76 12.68 11.78
C PRO A 52 -2.74 13.03 13.27
N VAL A 53 -2.95 14.30 13.59
CA VAL A 53 -2.88 14.80 14.97
C VAL A 53 -4.28 15.02 15.54
N THR A 54 -4.46 14.75 16.82
CA THR A 54 -5.65 15.15 17.58
C THR A 54 -5.23 16.12 18.67
N ILE A 55 -5.94 17.25 18.76
CA ILE A 55 -5.62 18.37 19.64
C ILE A 55 -6.74 18.51 20.66
N GLU A 56 -6.43 18.29 21.92
CA GLU A 56 -7.37 18.46 23.02
C GLU A 56 -7.19 19.81 23.71
N GLN A 57 -5.97 20.33 23.74
CA GLN A 57 -5.56 21.58 24.38
C GLN A 57 -4.48 22.29 23.55
N LEU A 58 -4.35 23.61 23.72
CA LEU A 58 -3.39 24.39 22.93
C LEU A 58 -1.93 23.97 23.21
N SER A 59 -1.62 23.58 24.44
CA SER A 59 -0.27 23.15 24.82
C SER A 59 0.13 21.75 24.34
N ASP A 60 -0.76 21.00 23.67
CA ASP A 60 -0.50 19.61 23.30
C ASP A 60 0.64 19.46 22.27
N ILE A 61 0.94 20.51 21.51
CA ILE A 61 1.74 20.42 20.28
C ILE A 61 2.98 21.30 20.29
N SER A 62 2.84 22.56 20.71
CA SER A 62 3.94 23.54 20.71
C SER A 62 3.80 24.52 21.87
N GLU A 63 4.81 25.37 22.03
CA GLU A 63 4.65 26.55 22.89
C GLU A 63 3.53 27.43 22.33
N THR A 64 2.72 27.95 23.24
CA THR A 64 1.68 28.92 22.94
C THR A 64 2.27 30.33 22.99
N GLU A 65 1.66 31.24 22.25
CA GLU A 65 1.96 32.66 22.31
C GLU A 65 0.71 33.45 22.66
N THR A 66 0.90 34.72 23.04
CA THR A 66 -0.21 35.63 23.34
C THR A 66 -0.27 36.72 22.30
N ILE A 67 -1.43 36.87 21.67
CA ILE A 67 -1.71 37.93 20.69
C ILE A 67 -2.86 38.81 21.17
N GLU A 68 -2.84 40.09 20.82
CA GLU A 68 -3.99 40.98 21.01
C GLU A 68 -4.97 40.79 19.83
N HIS A 69 -6.18 40.28 20.10
CA HIS A 69 -7.22 40.08 19.11
C HIS A 69 -8.55 40.64 19.64
N ARG A 70 -9.14 41.60 18.90
CA ARG A 70 -10.42 42.26 19.28
C ARG A 70 -10.42 42.85 20.70
N GLU A 71 -9.34 43.53 21.08
CA GLU A 71 -9.16 44.15 22.41
C GLU A 71 -9.05 43.14 23.56
N GLU A 72 -8.82 41.86 23.26
CA GLU A 72 -8.56 40.79 24.23
C GLU A 72 -7.21 40.12 23.95
N ASP A 73 -6.49 39.75 25.01
CA ASP A 73 -5.27 38.93 24.89
C ASP A 73 -5.68 37.45 24.78
N LEU A 74 -5.37 36.82 23.66
CA LEU A 74 -5.66 35.41 23.39
C LEU A 74 -4.40 34.57 23.41
N GLU A 75 -4.49 33.41 24.07
CA GLU A 75 -3.49 32.34 23.93
C GLU A 75 -3.74 31.58 22.62
N VAL A 76 -2.69 31.46 21.81
CA VAL A 76 -2.77 30.89 20.45
C VAL A 76 -1.57 30.00 20.12
N ILE A 77 -1.71 29.23 19.05
CA ILE A 77 -0.62 28.48 18.41
C ILE A 77 -0.47 28.95 16.96
N SER A 78 0.77 29.04 16.50
CA SER A 78 1.11 29.19 15.08
C SER A 78 0.51 28.07 14.24
N LEU A 79 -0.31 28.41 13.23
CA LEU A 79 -0.87 27.43 12.31
C LEU A 79 0.23 26.67 11.56
N GLN A 80 1.34 27.35 11.23
CA GLN A 80 2.46 26.73 10.54
C GLN A 80 3.12 25.63 11.39
N ASP A 81 3.42 25.91 12.66
CA ASP A 81 4.03 24.95 13.57
C ASP A 81 3.11 23.75 13.79
N LEU A 82 1.80 24.04 13.86
CA LEU A 82 0.76 23.05 13.98
C LEU A 82 0.72 22.08 12.79
N LEU A 83 0.75 22.61 11.56
CA LEU A 83 0.76 21.80 10.34
C LEU A 83 2.06 21.00 10.16
N TYR A 84 3.21 21.59 10.48
CA TYR A 84 4.48 20.86 10.39
C TYR A 84 4.58 19.69 11.36
N LYS A 85 3.83 19.72 12.48
CA LYS A 85 3.78 18.59 13.40
C LYS A 85 3.14 17.35 12.77
N SER A 86 2.16 17.51 11.87
CA SER A 86 1.53 16.39 11.19
C SER A 86 2.37 15.81 10.05
N GLN A 87 3.52 16.41 9.73
CA GLN A 87 4.40 15.98 8.63
C GLN A 87 3.65 15.94 7.28
N PRO A 88 3.31 17.10 6.70
CA PRO A 88 2.69 17.17 5.38
C PRO A 88 3.55 16.51 4.31
N TYR A 89 2.92 15.82 3.35
CA TYR A 89 3.64 15.16 2.25
C TYR A 89 4.44 16.16 1.39
N THR A 90 3.84 17.32 1.13
CA THR A 90 4.44 18.37 0.30
C THR A 90 4.51 19.70 1.05
N LYS A 91 5.42 20.58 0.58
CA LYS A 91 5.44 21.97 1.03
C LYS A 91 4.40 22.82 0.31
N ASP A 92 4.09 22.49 -0.94
CA ASP A 92 3.04 23.13 -1.71
C ASP A 92 1.70 22.43 -1.41
N MET A 93 0.89 23.10 -0.59
CA MET A 93 -0.33 22.55 -0.04
C MET A 93 -1.35 23.67 0.24
N GLN A 94 -2.60 23.25 0.36
CA GLN A 94 -3.70 24.06 0.85
C GLN A 94 -4.10 23.62 2.25
N THR A 95 -4.58 24.57 3.05
CA THR A 95 -5.15 24.32 4.37
C THR A 95 -6.65 24.54 4.32
N VAL A 96 -7.43 23.52 4.67
CA VAL A 96 -8.89 23.57 4.67
C VAL A 96 -9.39 23.44 6.09
N PHE A 97 -10.09 24.46 6.57
CA PHE A 97 -10.74 24.44 7.87
C PHE A 97 -12.17 23.91 7.70
N ILE A 98 -12.56 22.92 8.50
CA ILE A 98 -13.91 22.35 8.49
C ILE A 98 -14.50 22.45 9.89
N SER A 99 -15.56 23.24 10.03
CA SER A 99 -16.30 23.37 11.29
C SER A 99 -17.26 22.20 11.53
N HIS A 100 -17.76 22.05 12.76
CA HIS A 100 -18.70 20.97 13.11
C HIS A 100 -20.03 21.01 12.33
N ASP A 101 -20.45 22.18 11.83
CA ASP A 101 -21.66 22.33 11.02
C ASP A 101 -21.43 22.07 9.52
N GLY A 102 -20.16 21.83 9.13
CA GLY A 102 -19.74 21.58 7.76
C GLY A 102 -19.37 22.84 6.96
N PHE A 103 -19.49 24.04 7.53
CA PHE A 103 -18.96 25.25 6.92
C PHE A 103 -17.43 25.16 6.84
N SER A 104 -16.88 25.44 5.67
CA SER A 104 -15.45 25.33 5.39
C SER A 104 -14.89 26.56 4.70
N ALA A 105 -13.60 26.79 4.90
CA ALA A 105 -12.80 27.70 4.10
C ALA A 105 -11.44 27.08 3.82
N GLU A 106 -10.86 27.50 2.70
CA GLU A 106 -9.56 27.05 2.22
C GLU A 106 -8.64 28.27 2.09
N ILE A 107 -7.38 28.11 2.47
CA ILE A 107 -6.32 29.09 2.24
C ILE A 107 -5.10 28.39 1.65
N SER A 108 -4.32 29.12 0.85
CA SER A 108 -2.98 28.68 0.44
C SER A 108 -2.05 28.65 1.65
N SER A 109 -1.22 27.61 1.74
CA SER A 109 -0.21 27.48 2.79
C SER A 109 1.13 28.14 2.43
N GLU A 110 1.22 28.87 1.30
CA GLU A 110 2.42 29.60 0.91
C GLU A 110 2.83 30.69 1.92
N ASP A 111 1.85 31.36 2.53
CA ASP A 111 2.05 32.37 3.56
C ASP A 111 1.10 32.15 4.73
N LEU A 112 1.58 31.43 5.74
CA LEU A 112 0.90 31.24 7.02
C LEU A 112 1.42 32.19 8.10
N SER A 113 2.16 33.23 7.73
CA SER A 113 2.59 34.25 8.69
C SER A 113 1.37 34.94 9.30
N GLU A 114 1.42 35.18 10.61
CA GLU A 114 0.31 35.76 11.37
C GLU A 114 -1.02 34.99 11.20
N SER A 115 -0.92 33.67 11.03
CA SER A 115 -2.06 32.74 11.02
C SER A 115 -1.99 31.81 12.22
N TYR A 116 -3.06 31.79 13.01
CA TYR A 116 -3.08 31.19 14.34
C TYR A 116 -4.32 30.36 14.58
N ILE A 117 -4.21 29.40 15.49
CA ILE A 117 -5.33 28.68 16.08
C ILE A 117 -5.48 29.12 17.54
N ALA A 118 -6.69 29.52 17.89
CA ALA A 118 -7.10 29.85 19.25
C ALA A 118 -8.18 28.87 19.73
N ARG A 119 -8.35 28.79 21.05
CA ARG A 119 -9.48 28.11 21.67
C ARG A 119 -10.19 29.06 22.61
N THR A 120 -11.43 29.42 22.30
CA THR A 120 -12.24 30.34 23.10
C THR A 120 -13.53 29.68 23.57
N GLN A 121 -14.11 30.20 24.66
CA GLN A 121 -15.38 29.69 25.18
C GLN A 121 -16.55 29.95 24.22
N GLU A 122 -16.52 31.05 23.48
CA GLU A 122 -17.59 31.43 22.55
C GLU A 122 -17.52 30.63 21.25
N ASN A 123 -16.33 30.51 20.65
CA ASN A 123 -16.17 29.99 19.29
C ASN A 123 -15.59 28.57 19.26
N GLY A 124 -15.22 27.98 20.39
CA GLY A 124 -14.48 26.71 20.41
C GLY A 124 -13.10 26.90 19.76
N TRP A 125 -12.70 25.97 18.90
CA TRP A 125 -11.50 26.13 18.08
C TRP A 125 -11.77 27.14 16.95
N GLU A 126 -10.94 28.17 16.84
CA GLU A 126 -11.08 29.18 15.78
C GLU A 126 -9.74 29.53 15.12
N ALA A 127 -9.81 29.80 13.82
CA ALA A 127 -8.69 30.29 13.02
C ALA A 127 -8.67 31.82 13.03
N ILE A 128 -7.48 32.39 13.21
CA ILE A 128 -7.21 33.82 13.18
C ILE A 128 -6.10 34.05 12.16
N ASN A 129 -6.48 34.49 10.97
CA ASN A 129 -5.57 34.71 9.84
C ASN A 129 -5.56 36.20 9.49
N TYR A 130 -4.52 36.93 9.88
CA TYR A 130 -4.44 38.38 9.64
C TYR A 130 -4.11 38.74 8.20
N ASN A 131 -3.34 37.89 7.52
CA ASN A 131 -2.92 38.09 6.13
C ASN A 131 -3.87 37.47 5.08
N HIS A 132 -4.96 36.83 5.52
CA HIS A 132 -5.95 36.18 4.66
C HIS A 132 -7.31 36.89 4.73
N PRO A 133 -8.21 36.71 3.73
CA PRO A 133 -9.55 37.28 3.78
C PRO A 133 -10.30 36.88 5.06
N VAL A 134 -11.14 37.78 5.58
CA VAL A 134 -11.90 37.58 6.84
C VAL A 134 -12.74 36.30 6.83
N SER A 135 -13.17 35.83 5.65
CA SER A 135 -13.90 34.57 5.48
C SER A 135 -13.08 33.32 5.82
N SER A 136 -11.76 33.41 5.96
CA SER A 136 -10.88 32.31 6.40
C SER A 136 -10.88 32.09 7.92
N ASN A 137 -11.42 33.03 8.70
CA ASN A 137 -11.46 32.95 10.16
C ASN A 137 -12.62 32.04 10.63
N ILE A 138 -12.49 30.75 10.36
CA ILE A 138 -13.48 29.72 10.71
C ILE A 138 -13.54 29.53 12.22
N LYS A 139 -14.74 29.30 12.72
CA LYS A 139 -15.06 29.04 14.13
C LYS A 139 -15.60 27.62 14.29
N ASP A 140 -15.59 27.12 15.52
CA ASP A 140 -16.02 25.77 15.87
C ASP A 140 -15.39 24.70 14.98
N ILE A 141 -14.08 24.85 14.75
CA ILE A 141 -13.30 23.98 13.86
C ILE A 141 -13.27 22.57 14.45
N SER A 142 -13.60 21.60 13.60
CA SER A 142 -13.52 20.18 13.90
C SER A 142 -12.29 19.53 13.27
N HIS A 143 -11.93 19.96 12.06
CA HIS A 143 -10.79 19.45 11.31
C HIS A 143 -10.03 20.61 10.64
N ILE A 144 -8.72 20.52 10.67
CA ILE A 144 -7.82 21.18 9.73
C ILE A 144 -7.35 20.08 8.77
N VAL A 145 -7.57 20.27 7.48
CA VAL A 145 -7.18 19.31 6.45
C VAL A 145 -6.05 19.90 5.66
N VAL A 146 -4.97 19.13 5.52
CA VAL A 146 -3.91 19.41 4.55
C VAL A 146 -4.27 18.74 3.24
N SER A 147 -4.19 19.48 2.14
CA SER A 147 -4.35 18.95 0.79
C SER A 147 -3.16 19.38 -0.06
N SER A 148 -2.41 18.42 -0.58
CA SER A 148 -1.28 18.69 -1.47
C SER A 148 -1.78 19.16 -2.84
N ASN A 149 -1.13 20.18 -3.41
CA ASN A 149 -1.46 20.65 -4.76
C ASN A 149 -0.87 19.75 -5.85
N ASP A 150 0.32 19.20 -5.58
CA ASP A 150 1.10 18.38 -6.51
C ASP A 150 1.50 17.06 -5.82
N LEU A 151 0.52 16.24 -5.45
CA LEU A 151 0.82 14.90 -4.93
C LEU A 151 1.37 14.04 -6.08
N CYS A 152 2.54 13.42 -5.88
CA CYS A 152 3.06 12.48 -6.84
C CYS A 152 2.18 11.23 -6.87
N LEU A 153 2.20 10.50 -7.99
CA LEU A 153 1.48 9.23 -8.11
C LEU A 153 1.95 8.21 -7.07
N GLU A 154 3.18 8.32 -6.56
CA GLU A 154 3.76 7.38 -5.60
C GLU A 154 3.08 7.46 -4.22
N ASP A 155 2.62 8.65 -3.84
CA ASP A 155 2.00 8.91 -2.54
C ASP A 155 0.45 8.85 -2.61
N GLY A 156 -0.11 8.57 -3.78
CA GLY A 156 -1.54 8.67 -4.04
C GLY A 156 -2.30 7.36 -3.96
N PHE A 157 -3.60 7.46 -3.66
CA PHE A 157 -4.56 6.38 -3.92
C PHE A 157 -4.83 6.32 -5.42
N ASN A 158 -4.20 5.37 -6.10
CA ASN A 158 -4.24 5.32 -7.56
C ASN A 158 -5.36 4.40 -8.06
N ILE A 159 -5.99 4.83 -9.14
CA ILE A 159 -6.92 4.02 -9.91
C ILE A 159 -6.27 3.78 -11.26
N ILE A 160 -6.01 2.52 -11.58
CA ILE A 160 -5.30 2.11 -12.80
C ILE A 160 -6.09 1.04 -13.55
N GLU A 161 -5.79 0.90 -14.83
CA GLU A 161 -6.14 -0.26 -15.66
C GLU A 161 -4.88 -0.68 -16.44
N PRO A 162 -4.84 -1.87 -17.05
CA PRO A 162 -3.74 -2.24 -17.93
C PRO A 162 -3.42 -1.13 -18.93
N GLU A 163 -2.13 -0.80 -19.06
CA GLU A 163 -1.57 0.24 -19.93
C GLU A 163 -1.90 1.69 -19.55
N LYS A 164 -2.65 1.94 -18.47
CA LYS A 164 -3.12 3.30 -18.17
C LYS A 164 -3.35 3.60 -16.69
N ASN A 165 -2.65 4.63 -16.22
CA ASN A 165 -2.99 5.34 -14.98
C ASN A 165 -4.22 6.24 -15.22
N ILE A 166 -5.33 5.98 -14.52
CA ILE A 166 -6.60 6.71 -14.75
C ILE A 166 -6.62 8.01 -13.95
N THR A 167 -6.40 7.90 -12.64
CA THR A 167 -6.37 9.05 -11.74
C THR A 167 -5.69 8.66 -10.43
N SER A 168 -5.28 9.68 -9.69
CA SER A 168 -4.70 9.56 -8.35
C SER A 168 -5.44 10.51 -7.43
N LEU A 169 -5.77 10.03 -6.25
CA LEU A 169 -6.54 10.75 -5.25
C LEU A 169 -5.76 10.81 -3.95
N SER A 170 -5.92 11.91 -3.24
CA SER A 170 -5.41 12.04 -1.88
C SER A 170 -6.55 12.14 -0.87
N PRO A 171 -6.36 11.69 0.38
CA PRO A 171 -7.32 11.94 1.44
C PRO A 171 -7.68 13.44 1.56
N GLY A 172 -6.70 14.33 1.47
CA GLY A 172 -6.86 15.79 1.51
C GLY A 172 -7.78 16.31 0.42
N GLN A 173 -7.57 15.86 -0.82
CA GLN A 173 -8.40 16.20 -1.97
C GLN A 173 -9.84 15.72 -1.76
N ILE A 174 -10.05 14.51 -1.22
CA ILE A 174 -11.39 13.97 -0.95
C ILE A 174 -12.10 14.76 0.16
N TYR A 175 -11.38 15.22 1.18
CA TYR A 175 -11.94 16.12 2.19
C TYR A 175 -12.43 17.44 1.59
N GLN A 176 -11.68 18.00 0.63
CA GLN A 176 -12.07 19.21 -0.09
C GLN A 176 -13.28 18.99 -0.99
N ASP A 177 -13.26 17.89 -1.74
CA ASP A 177 -14.24 17.51 -2.73
C ASP A 177 -15.61 17.12 -2.15
N GLY A 178 -15.61 16.72 -0.89
CA GLY A 178 -16.78 16.32 -0.12
C GLY A 178 -16.99 14.81 -0.08
N TYR A 179 -17.62 14.37 1.02
CA TYR A 179 -17.95 12.98 1.31
C TYR A 179 -19.32 12.88 1.96
N SER A 180 -19.91 11.69 1.93
CA SER A 180 -21.18 11.41 2.61
C SER A 180 -20.96 10.88 4.03
N VAL A 181 -21.70 11.37 5.03
CA VAL A 181 -21.67 10.79 6.38
C VAL A 181 -22.87 9.86 6.57
N VAL A 182 -22.62 8.56 6.62
CA VAL A 182 -23.67 7.53 6.68
C VAL A 182 -23.66 6.84 8.05
N PRO A 183 -24.83 6.68 8.71
CA PRO A 183 -24.95 5.84 9.91
C PRO A 183 -24.97 4.35 9.54
N THR A 184 -24.11 3.57 10.19
CA THR A 184 -24.00 2.12 10.07
C THR A 184 -24.42 1.50 11.40
N TYR A 185 -25.35 0.56 11.38
CA TYR A 185 -25.86 -0.10 12.59
C TYR A 185 -24.77 -0.95 13.26
N ARG A 186 -24.71 -0.95 14.59
CA ARG A 186 -23.71 -1.72 15.37
C ARG A 186 -24.32 -2.78 16.30
N GLY A 187 -25.63 -2.75 16.48
CA GLY A 187 -26.35 -3.69 17.33
C GLY A 187 -27.39 -3.02 18.22
N SER A 188 -28.17 -3.84 18.90
CA SER A 188 -29.11 -3.39 19.91
C SER A 188 -28.94 -4.20 21.20
N SER A 189 -29.36 -3.59 22.30
CA SER A 189 -29.41 -4.25 23.60
C SER A 189 -30.68 -3.83 24.33
N SER A 190 -31.22 -4.72 25.17
CA SER A 190 -32.41 -4.43 25.96
C SER A 190 -32.23 -4.74 27.44
N VAL A 191 -32.90 -3.97 28.29
CA VAL A 191 -33.00 -4.20 29.73
C VAL A 191 -34.47 -4.18 30.14
N LYS A 192 -34.87 -5.15 30.98
CA LYS A 192 -36.21 -5.17 31.58
C LYS A 192 -36.20 -4.45 32.92
N ASN A 193 -37.07 -3.46 33.06
CA ASN A 193 -37.29 -2.74 34.31
C ASN A 193 -38.80 -2.59 34.55
N ASP A 194 -39.29 -3.12 35.68
CA ASP A 194 -40.69 -3.05 36.12
C ASP A 194 -41.73 -3.20 35.00
N GLU A 195 -41.73 -4.39 34.36
CA GLU A 195 -42.63 -4.80 33.27
C GLU A 195 -42.46 -4.09 31.91
N LYS A 196 -41.50 -3.17 31.78
CA LYS A 196 -41.15 -2.52 30.50
C LYS A 196 -39.80 -3.00 30.00
N GLU A 197 -39.74 -3.30 28.70
CA GLU A 197 -38.50 -3.56 27.98
C GLU A 197 -38.02 -2.25 27.36
N LEU A 198 -36.82 -1.81 27.74
CA LEU A 198 -36.15 -0.65 27.18
C LEU A 198 -35.07 -1.15 26.23
N GLU A 199 -35.11 -0.71 24.97
CA GLU A 199 -34.15 -1.08 23.94
C GLU A 199 -33.31 0.14 23.53
N VAL A 200 -32.01 -0.08 23.30
CA VAL A 200 -31.11 0.89 22.68
C VAL A 200 -30.48 0.27 21.45
N SER A 201 -30.41 1.04 20.36
CA SER A 201 -29.66 0.70 19.14
C SER A 201 -28.46 1.62 19.02
N THR A 202 -27.30 1.07 18.66
CA THR A 202 -26.07 1.84 18.46
C THR A 202 -25.71 1.91 16.97
N PHE A 203 -25.11 3.02 16.58
CA PHE A 203 -24.70 3.28 15.20
C PHE A 203 -23.31 3.91 15.20
N ASN A 204 -22.49 3.54 14.22
CA ASN A 204 -21.29 4.28 13.85
C ASN A 204 -21.61 5.25 12.72
N ARG A 205 -20.91 6.39 12.66
CA ARG A 205 -20.98 7.29 11.51
C ARG A 205 -19.68 7.19 10.73
N ARG A 206 -19.77 6.91 9.43
CA ARG A 206 -18.61 6.76 8.55
C ARG A 206 -18.65 7.80 7.43
N LYS A 207 -17.48 8.30 7.05
CA LYS A 207 -17.28 9.14 5.87
C LYS A 207 -17.14 8.21 4.67
N ILE A 208 -18.11 8.23 3.77
CA ILE A 208 -18.18 7.39 2.58
C ILE A 208 -17.78 8.22 1.37
N ILE A 209 -16.89 7.65 0.57
CA ILE A 209 -16.39 8.23 -0.68
C ILE A 209 -17.26 7.70 -1.81
N ASP A 210 -17.73 8.61 -2.66
CA ASP A 210 -18.39 8.25 -3.92
C ASP A 210 -17.33 8.11 -5.01
N ILE A 211 -16.79 6.91 -5.15
CA ILE A 211 -15.69 6.64 -6.07
C ILE A 211 -16.08 6.87 -7.54
N GLU A 212 -17.38 6.79 -7.87
CA GLU A 212 -17.88 7.03 -9.24
C GLU A 212 -17.77 8.50 -9.67
N LYS A 213 -17.49 9.42 -8.73
CA LYS A 213 -17.11 10.80 -9.05
C LYS A 213 -15.77 10.87 -9.80
N TYR A 214 -14.88 9.91 -9.56
CA TYR A 214 -13.50 9.92 -10.05
C TYR A 214 -13.28 8.93 -11.20
N VAL A 215 -14.06 7.85 -11.24
CA VAL A 215 -13.91 6.81 -12.27
C VAL A 215 -15.23 6.14 -12.62
N ASN A 216 -15.40 5.75 -13.89
CA ASN A 216 -16.56 4.98 -14.31
C ASN A 216 -16.36 3.49 -14.04
N LEU A 217 -17.17 2.94 -13.13
CA LEU A 217 -17.18 1.51 -12.80
C LEU A 217 -18.19 0.71 -13.64
N SER A 218 -19.12 1.38 -14.32
CA SER A 218 -20.14 0.72 -15.12
C SER A 218 -19.55 0.06 -16.36
N GLY A 219 -19.80 -1.25 -16.51
CA GLY A 219 -19.38 -2.05 -17.66
C GLY A 219 -17.99 -2.68 -17.51
N ARG A 220 -17.36 -2.54 -16.34
CA ARG A 220 -16.12 -3.26 -15.98
C ARG A 220 -16.41 -4.74 -15.76
N GLU A 221 -15.49 -5.59 -16.21
CA GLU A 221 -15.57 -7.05 -16.05
C GLU A 221 -15.19 -7.43 -14.62
N GLU A 222 -14.10 -6.84 -14.13
CA GLU A 222 -13.59 -7.05 -12.78
C GLU A 222 -12.99 -5.76 -12.21
N ILE A 223 -13.11 -5.58 -10.90
CA ILE A 223 -12.53 -4.47 -10.17
C ILE A 223 -11.97 -5.02 -8.87
N ILE A 224 -10.69 -4.81 -8.62
CA ILE A 224 -10.03 -5.22 -7.40
C ILE A 224 -9.52 -4.00 -6.63
N ILE A 225 -9.58 -4.09 -5.32
CA ILE A 225 -9.03 -3.11 -4.38
C ILE A 225 -7.72 -3.70 -3.86
N VAL A 226 -6.66 -2.91 -3.92
CA VAL A 226 -5.32 -3.28 -3.45
C VAL A 226 -5.07 -2.60 -2.11
N GLY A 227 -4.74 -3.39 -1.09
CA GLY A 227 -4.37 -2.95 0.25
C GLY A 227 -2.88 -2.61 0.37
N GLU A 228 -2.53 -1.75 1.33
CA GLU A 228 -1.14 -1.37 1.59
C GLU A 228 -0.26 -2.55 2.06
N GLN A 229 -0.85 -3.62 2.61
CA GLN A 229 -0.12 -4.83 3.02
C GLN A 229 -0.19 -5.94 1.95
N GLY A 230 -0.56 -5.59 0.71
CA GLY A 230 -0.69 -6.53 -0.39
C GLY A 230 -1.97 -7.35 -0.38
N GLU A 231 -2.99 -6.92 0.37
CA GLU A 231 -4.33 -7.51 0.29
C GLU A 231 -4.95 -7.23 -1.08
N ILE A 232 -5.71 -8.19 -1.59
CA ILE A 232 -6.51 -8.02 -2.82
C ILE A 232 -7.94 -8.43 -2.51
N GLU A 233 -8.88 -7.51 -2.68
CA GLU A 233 -10.30 -7.77 -2.50
C GLU A 233 -11.11 -7.35 -3.71
N PRO A 234 -12.01 -8.20 -4.24
CA PRO A 234 -12.89 -7.80 -5.32
C PRO A 234 -13.92 -6.76 -4.84
N LEU A 235 -14.29 -5.85 -5.73
CA LEU A 235 -15.38 -4.92 -5.48
C LEU A 235 -16.70 -5.69 -5.38
N ARG A 236 -17.38 -5.54 -4.24
CA ARG A 236 -18.66 -6.19 -3.95
C ARG A 236 -19.80 -5.25 -4.26
N GLN A 237 -20.97 -5.83 -4.50
CA GLN A 237 -22.18 -5.07 -4.85
C GLN A 237 -22.57 -4.00 -3.80
N ASP A 238 -22.32 -4.26 -2.52
CA ASP A 238 -22.56 -3.34 -1.40
C ASP A 238 -21.28 -2.69 -0.85
N GLY A 239 -20.17 -2.83 -1.60
CA GLY A 239 -18.86 -2.29 -1.25
C GLY A 239 -18.85 -0.76 -1.21
N LYS A 240 -18.07 -0.20 -0.28
CA LYS A 240 -17.92 1.24 -0.06
C LYS A 240 -16.50 1.58 0.32
N PHE A 241 -16.02 2.70 -0.21
CA PHE A 241 -14.76 3.31 0.21
C PHE A 241 -15.01 4.27 1.38
N ILE A 242 -14.13 4.23 2.36
CA ILE A 242 -14.24 5.00 3.59
C ILE A 242 -13.05 5.93 3.78
N LEU A 243 -13.31 7.17 4.17
CA LEU A 243 -12.26 8.15 4.45
C LEU A 243 -11.93 8.13 5.95
N ASN A 244 -10.71 7.77 6.28
CA ASN A 244 -10.22 7.60 7.64
C ASN A 244 -8.98 8.47 7.90
N LYS A 245 -9.17 9.70 8.39
CA LYS A 245 -8.07 10.65 8.66
C LYS A 245 -7.18 10.89 7.43
N ASN A 246 -6.05 10.20 7.27
CA ASN A 246 -5.12 10.28 6.16
C ASN A 246 -5.11 9.01 5.27
N SER A 247 -6.12 8.15 5.37
CA SER A 247 -6.18 6.94 4.55
C SER A 247 -7.58 6.69 4.00
N ILE A 248 -7.61 5.86 2.95
CA ILE A 248 -8.83 5.37 2.32
C ILE A 248 -8.92 3.88 2.63
N GLY A 249 -10.02 3.44 3.21
CA GLY A 249 -10.30 2.02 3.43
C GLY A 249 -11.40 1.50 2.52
N TYR A 250 -11.58 0.19 2.51
CA TYR A 250 -12.67 -0.49 1.80
C TYR A 250 -13.44 -1.43 2.73
N MET A 251 -14.77 -1.35 2.65
CA MET A 251 -15.68 -2.15 3.45
C MET A 251 -16.85 -2.68 2.61
N ALA A 252 -17.43 -3.79 3.03
CA ALA A 252 -18.67 -4.32 2.47
C ALA A 252 -19.59 -4.76 3.62
N GLY A 253 -20.89 -4.46 3.53
CA GLY A 253 -21.79 -4.56 4.67
C GLY A 253 -21.33 -3.69 5.85
N ASP A 254 -20.99 -4.34 6.97
CA ASP A 254 -20.50 -3.69 8.20
C ASP A 254 -19.01 -3.97 8.48
N ASP A 255 -18.38 -4.83 7.66
CA ASP A 255 -17.02 -5.35 7.83
C ASP A 255 -16.03 -4.54 6.98
N ILE A 256 -14.92 -4.14 7.62
CA ILE A 256 -13.79 -3.53 6.93
C ILE A 256 -12.95 -4.68 6.40
N TYR A 257 -12.74 -4.72 5.08
CA TYR A 257 -11.93 -5.73 4.42
C TYR A 257 -10.50 -5.26 4.21
N ILE A 258 -10.33 -3.97 3.88
CA ILE A 258 -9.04 -3.32 3.76
C ILE A 258 -9.10 -2.03 4.59
N ASP A 259 -8.24 -1.92 5.60
CA ASP A 259 -8.22 -0.73 6.47
C ASP A 259 -7.57 0.47 5.75
N GLN A 260 -6.48 0.19 5.02
CA GLN A 260 -5.74 1.15 4.19
C GLN A 260 -5.53 0.55 2.80
N ALA A 261 -6.22 1.11 1.83
CA ALA A 261 -6.15 0.74 0.43
C ALA A 261 -5.14 1.64 -0.27
N ALA A 262 -4.21 1.02 -1.00
CA ALA A 262 -3.23 1.70 -1.85
C ALA A 262 -3.85 2.12 -3.19
N GLY A 263 -4.88 1.41 -3.66
CA GLY A 263 -5.52 1.76 -4.92
C GLY A 263 -6.58 0.78 -5.42
N ILE A 264 -6.98 0.98 -6.67
CA ILE A 264 -7.94 0.16 -7.40
C ILE A 264 -7.32 -0.23 -8.74
N VAL A 265 -7.43 -1.50 -9.11
CA VAL A 265 -7.13 -1.98 -10.46
C VAL A 265 -8.44 -2.36 -11.14
N LEU A 266 -8.72 -1.74 -12.28
CA LEU A 266 -9.85 -2.05 -13.12
C LEU A 266 -9.44 -3.04 -14.20
N ASP A 267 -10.30 -4.03 -14.44
CA ASP A 267 -10.11 -5.08 -15.43
C ASP A 267 -8.68 -5.67 -15.36
N PRO A 268 -8.22 -6.15 -14.18
CA PRO A 268 -6.90 -6.74 -14.04
C PRO A 268 -6.74 -7.96 -14.96
N PRO A 269 -5.51 -8.30 -15.38
CA PRO A 269 -5.28 -9.54 -16.11
C PRO A 269 -5.62 -10.77 -15.24
N ASP A 270 -6.02 -11.86 -15.90
CA ASP A 270 -6.32 -13.14 -15.22
C ASP A 270 -5.10 -13.72 -14.47
N LYS A 271 -3.89 -13.38 -14.94
CA LYS A 271 -2.62 -13.92 -14.43
C LYS A 271 -2.05 -13.03 -13.33
N MET A 272 -1.53 -13.65 -12.27
CA MET A 272 -0.82 -12.98 -11.18
C MET A 272 0.59 -13.55 -10.96
N ILE A 273 1.44 -12.79 -10.28
CA ILE A 273 2.80 -13.20 -9.90
C ILE A 273 2.83 -14.52 -9.11
N THR A 274 1.79 -14.79 -8.31
CA THR A 274 1.65 -16.03 -7.51
C THR A 274 1.49 -17.27 -8.39
N ASP A 275 1.04 -17.11 -9.64
CA ASP A 275 0.87 -18.23 -10.56
C ASP A 275 2.20 -18.86 -10.97
N ALA A 276 3.33 -18.13 -10.85
CA ALA A 276 4.67 -18.71 -11.05
C ALA A 276 4.89 -19.94 -10.15
N TYR A 277 4.45 -19.89 -8.89
CA TYR A 277 4.49 -21.03 -7.97
C TYR A 277 3.53 -22.14 -8.41
N HIS A 278 2.28 -21.78 -8.72
CA HIS A 278 1.25 -22.77 -9.03
C HIS A 278 1.54 -23.53 -10.31
N ASP A 279 1.94 -22.83 -11.38
CA ASP A 279 2.34 -23.42 -12.64
C ASP A 279 3.58 -24.30 -12.46
N THR A 280 4.61 -23.81 -11.77
CA THR A 280 5.82 -24.59 -11.49
C THR A 280 5.48 -25.86 -10.72
N LYS A 281 4.65 -25.77 -9.68
CA LYS A 281 4.22 -26.90 -8.86
C LYS A 281 3.43 -27.92 -9.68
N GLU A 282 2.51 -27.47 -10.54
CA GLU A 282 1.75 -28.36 -11.42
C GLU A 282 2.68 -29.12 -12.37
N LEU A 283 3.63 -28.45 -13.00
CA LEU A 283 4.60 -29.06 -13.89
C LEU A 283 5.48 -30.09 -13.15
N LEU A 284 6.00 -29.74 -11.97
CA LEU A 284 6.79 -30.65 -11.15
C LEU A 284 6.00 -31.89 -10.70
N ALA A 285 4.70 -31.74 -10.44
CA ALA A 285 3.80 -32.85 -10.11
C ALA A 285 3.55 -33.78 -11.30
N GLN A 286 3.75 -33.30 -12.52
CA GLN A 286 3.71 -34.08 -13.76
C GLN A 286 5.07 -34.68 -14.14
N ASP A 287 6.07 -34.57 -13.25
CA ASP A 287 7.45 -34.99 -13.47
C ASP A 287 8.16 -34.24 -14.62
N GLU A 288 7.69 -33.05 -14.96
CA GLU A 288 8.37 -32.15 -15.89
C GLU A 288 9.56 -31.45 -15.21
N GLN A 289 10.61 -31.18 -15.98
CA GLN A 289 11.73 -30.35 -15.56
C GLN A 289 11.39 -28.89 -15.83
N VAL A 290 11.54 -28.02 -14.83
CA VAL A 290 11.15 -26.61 -14.92
C VAL A 290 12.36 -25.69 -14.75
N LEU A 291 12.56 -24.79 -15.71
CA LEU A 291 13.46 -23.66 -15.62
C LEU A 291 12.63 -22.40 -15.39
N LEU A 292 12.82 -21.78 -14.23
CA LEU A 292 12.15 -20.57 -13.81
C LEU A 292 13.14 -19.39 -13.91
N ILE A 293 12.89 -18.43 -14.78
CA ILE A 293 13.75 -17.26 -15.01
C ILE A 293 13.00 -15.99 -14.61
N LEU A 294 13.57 -15.24 -13.69
CA LEU A 294 13.06 -13.94 -13.25
C LEU A 294 13.98 -12.84 -13.76
N ILE A 295 13.42 -11.91 -14.54
CA ILE A 295 14.10 -10.70 -15.02
C ILE A 295 13.62 -9.52 -14.16
N ASP A 296 14.40 -9.15 -13.15
CA ASP A 296 14.04 -8.13 -12.14
C ASP A 296 13.80 -6.77 -12.80
N GLY A 297 12.64 -6.16 -12.54
CA GLY A 297 12.28 -4.83 -13.04
C GLY A 297 11.89 -4.72 -14.53
N LEU A 298 11.53 -5.83 -15.20
CA LEU A 298 11.02 -5.80 -16.58
C LEU A 298 9.48 -5.62 -16.60
N GLY A 299 9.02 -4.38 -16.71
CA GLY A 299 7.60 -4.06 -16.89
C GLY A 299 7.06 -4.45 -18.27
N TYR A 300 5.74 -4.66 -18.37
CA TYR A 300 5.12 -5.04 -19.65
C TYR A 300 5.31 -3.95 -20.72
N HIS A 301 5.25 -2.67 -20.37
CA HIS A 301 5.50 -1.55 -21.28
C HIS A 301 6.95 -1.49 -21.77
N GLN A 302 7.92 -1.83 -20.91
CA GLN A 302 9.33 -1.93 -21.29
C GLN A 302 9.56 -3.07 -22.28
N TYR A 303 8.92 -4.22 -22.06
CA TYR A 303 8.96 -5.34 -22.99
C TYR A 303 8.42 -4.94 -24.37
N GLU A 304 7.22 -4.35 -24.44
CA GLU A 304 6.62 -3.95 -25.72
C GLU A 304 7.51 -2.97 -26.48
N TYR A 305 8.02 -1.96 -25.80
CA TYR A 305 8.94 -1.01 -26.42
C TYR A 305 10.26 -1.68 -26.86
N ALA A 306 10.81 -2.59 -26.05
CA ALA A 306 12.05 -3.28 -26.38
C ALA A 306 11.88 -4.12 -27.65
N VAL A 307 10.75 -4.81 -27.81
CA VAL A 307 10.40 -5.54 -29.04
C VAL A 307 10.27 -4.59 -30.22
N ASP A 308 9.46 -3.53 -30.10
CA ASP A 308 9.20 -2.57 -31.17
C ASP A 308 10.47 -1.87 -31.68
N ASN A 309 11.51 -1.80 -30.84
CA ASN A 309 12.78 -1.16 -31.14
C ASN A 309 13.95 -2.16 -31.34
N GLY A 310 13.68 -3.46 -31.38
CA GLY A 310 14.67 -4.50 -31.69
C GLY A 310 15.70 -4.77 -30.60
N TYR A 311 15.38 -4.44 -29.35
CA TYR A 311 16.18 -4.76 -28.17
C TYR A 311 15.89 -6.15 -27.59
N ALA A 312 14.75 -6.78 -27.91
CA ALA A 312 14.38 -8.09 -27.36
C ALA A 312 14.02 -9.13 -28.45
N PRO A 313 14.91 -9.40 -29.43
CA PRO A 313 14.59 -10.27 -30.56
C PRO A 313 14.28 -11.73 -30.16
N PHE A 314 14.91 -12.27 -29.11
CA PHE A 314 14.59 -13.61 -28.66
C PHE A 314 13.22 -13.66 -27.99
N LEU A 315 12.92 -12.76 -27.06
CA LEU A 315 11.61 -12.67 -26.42
C LEU A 315 10.49 -12.35 -27.44
N GLU A 316 10.78 -11.61 -28.52
CA GLU A 316 9.86 -11.42 -29.66
C GLU A 316 9.56 -12.73 -30.39
N SER A 317 10.55 -13.63 -30.52
CA SER A 317 10.38 -14.92 -31.21
C SER A 317 9.53 -15.94 -30.44
N LEU A 318 9.34 -15.73 -29.14
CA LEU A 318 8.51 -16.59 -28.29
C LEU A 318 7.01 -16.37 -28.57
N PRO A 319 6.14 -17.29 -28.13
CA PRO A 319 4.71 -16.99 -28.04
C PRO A 319 4.49 -15.66 -27.29
N LYS A 320 3.50 -14.87 -27.73
CA LYS A 320 3.17 -13.61 -27.08
C LYS A 320 2.99 -13.84 -25.57
N PRO A 321 3.65 -13.07 -24.69
CA PRO A 321 3.47 -13.22 -23.26
C PRO A 321 2.03 -12.93 -22.86
N GLU A 322 1.58 -13.62 -21.81
CA GLU A 322 0.46 -13.15 -21.03
C GLU A 322 0.91 -11.93 -20.22
N GLN A 323 0.03 -10.94 -20.07
CA GLN A 323 0.26 -9.88 -19.08
C GLN A 323 -0.17 -10.42 -17.72
N ALA A 324 0.65 -10.20 -16.70
CA ALA A 324 0.36 -10.62 -15.34
C ALA A 324 0.49 -9.44 -14.37
N MET A 325 -0.29 -9.49 -13.29
CA MET A 325 -0.26 -8.50 -12.23
C MET A 325 0.65 -8.95 -11.09
N VAL A 326 1.43 -8.02 -10.55
CA VAL A 326 2.32 -8.26 -9.41
C VAL A 326 1.61 -7.97 -8.08
N ALA A 327 2.19 -8.46 -6.98
CA ALA A 327 1.71 -8.16 -5.63
C ALA A 327 2.17 -6.76 -5.20
N TYR A 328 1.36 -6.11 -4.34
CA TYR A 328 1.69 -4.82 -3.76
C TYR A 328 2.40 -4.98 -2.39
N PRO A 329 3.42 -4.17 -2.07
CA PRO A 329 4.06 -3.22 -2.97
C PRO A 329 4.89 -3.91 -4.08
N PRO A 330 4.97 -3.34 -5.29
CA PRO A 330 5.69 -3.91 -6.43
C PRO A 330 7.20 -3.74 -6.25
N VAL A 331 7.79 -4.45 -5.29
CA VAL A 331 9.24 -4.45 -5.01
C VAL A 331 9.80 -5.87 -4.98
N THR A 332 11.10 -6.01 -5.29
CA THR A 332 11.76 -7.31 -5.46
C THR A 332 11.51 -8.32 -4.34
N PRO A 333 11.69 -8.03 -3.02
CA PRO A 333 11.51 -9.05 -1.99
C PRO A 333 10.08 -9.56 -1.88
N VAL A 334 9.11 -8.64 -2.02
CA VAL A 334 7.69 -8.93 -1.93
C VAL A 334 7.26 -9.84 -3.08
N ASN A 335 7.69 -9.52 -4.31
CA ASN A 335 7.26 -10.25 -5.48
C ASN A 335 8.05 -11.53 -5.75
N VAL A 336 9.33 -11.61 -5.34
CA VAL A 336 10.06 -12.88 -5.26
C VAL A 336 9.41 -13.81 -4.22
N ALA A 337 8.98 -13.28 -3.06
CA ALA A 337 8.24 -14.08 -2.09
C ALA A 337 6.91 -14.57 -2.66
N ALA A 338 6.12 -13.68 -3.27
CA ALA A 338 4.83 -14.05 -3.84
C ALA A 338 4.98 -15.09 -4.97
N SER A 339 5.95 -14.91 -5.87
CA SER A 339 6.17 -15.85 -6.98
C SER A 339 6.68 -17.22 -6.54
N LEU A 340 7.47 -17.28 -5.45
CA LEU A 340 8.05 -18.53 -4.96
C LEU A 340 7.20 -19.22 -3.90
N THR A 341 6.22 -18.54 -3.28
CA THR A 341 5.32 -19.14 -2.29
C THR A 341 3.91 -19.42 -2.84
N GLY A 342 3.51 -18.70 -3.88
CA GLY A 342 2.14 -18.73 -4.42
C GLY A 342 1.13 -18.00 -3.53
N GLU A 343 1.59 -17.22 -2.55
CA GLU A 343 0.75 -16.54 -1.58
C GLU A 343 1.04 -15.03 -1.59
N LEU A 344 0.02 -14.22 -1.30
CA LEU A 344 0.13 -12.76 -1.24
C LEU A 344 0.89 -12.30 0.03
N PRO A 345 1.40 -11.06 0.06
CA PRO A 345 2.25 -10.55 1.14
C PRO A 345 1.66 -10.66 2.55
N TYR A 346 0.37 -10.37 2.71
CA TYR A 346 -0.33 -10.49 4.00
C TYR A 346 -0.45 -11.94 4.51
N ILE A 347 -0.15 -12.95 3.66
CA ILE A 347 -0.12 -14.38 4.01
C ILE A 347 1.33 -14.87 4.14
N ASN A 348 2.19 -14.52 3.19
CA ASN A 348 3.57 -15.01 3.15
C ASN A 348 4.52 -14.25 4.10
N GLY A 349 4.11 -13.10 4.62
CA GLY A 349 4.81 -12.31 5.64
C GLY A 349 5.83 -11.31 5.09
N VAL A 350 6.03 -11.22 3.77
CA VAL A 350 7.01 -10.31 3.12
C VAL A 350 6.26 -9.19 2.40
N TYR A 351 6.09 -8.06 3.08
CA TYR A 351 5.33 -6.90 2.58
C TYR A 351 6.16 -5.61 2.41
N GLU A 352 7.46 -5.64 2.71
CA GLU A 352 8.33 -4.47 2.57
C GLU A 352 9.79 -4.86 2.27
N ARG A 353 10.60 -3.87 1.87
CA ARG A 353 12.03 -4.05 1.69
C ARG A 353 12.68 -4.37 3.05
N GLY A 354 13.43 -5.47 3.13
CA GLY A 354 14.22 -5.83 4.31
C GLY A 354 13.69 -7.05 5.08
N ILE A 355 12.46 -7.47 4.82
CA ILE A 355 11.96 -8.78 5.26
C ILE A 355 12.45 -9.84 4.27
N ARG A 356 13.15 -10.86 4.77
CA ARG A 356 13.66 -11.97 3.95
C ARG A 356 13.01 -13.30 4.28
N ARG A 357 12.57 -13.46 5.52
CA ARG A 357 11.97 -14.71 5.97
C ARG A 357 10.50 -14.75 5.58
N VAL A 358 10.12 -15.83 4.90
CA VAL A 358 8.73 -16.15 4.58
C VAL A 358 8.09 -16.99 5.69
N ASP A 359 6.78 -16.85 5.87
CA ASP A 359 5.96 -17.57 6.86
C ASP A 359 5.39 -18.90 6.32
N VAL A 360 5.45 -19.09 5.01
CA VAL A 360 4.97 -20.28 4.30
C VAL A 360 6.09 -20.89 3.44
N PRO A 361 6.09 -22.21 3.18
CA PRO A 361 7.12 -22.83 2.35
C PRO A 361 7.14 -22.30 0.92
N THR A 362 8.34 -22.21 0.34
CA THR A 362 8.50 -21.88 -1.07
C THR A 362 8.32 -23.12 -1.97
N ILE A 363 8.43 -22.93 -3.29
CA ILE A 363 8.49 -24.03 -4.25
C ILE A 363 9.66 -24.98 -3.98
N PHE A 364 10.74 -24.51 -3.36
CA PHE A 364 11.86 -25.36 -2.95
C PHE A 364 11.49 -26.27 -1.79
N GLY A 365 10.69 -25.79 -0.83
CA GLY A 365 10.07 -26.64 0.20
C GLY A 365 9.19 -27.74 -0.42
N TYR A 366 8.43 -27.42 -1.47
CA TYR A 366 7.70 -28.45 -2.22
C TYR A 366 8.65 -29.48 -2.87
N CYS A 367 9.77 -29.03 -3.47
CA CYS A 367 10.76 -29.93 -4.03
C CYS A 367 11.35 -30.89 -2.98
N GLU A 368 11.75 -30.38 -1.81
CA GLU A 368 12.29 -31.20 -0.72
C GLU A 368 11.29 -32.27 -0.25
N ASP A 369 10.03 -31.87 -0.03
CA ASP A 369 8.95 -32.75 0.42
C ASP A 369 8.65 -33.89 -0.57
N HIS A 370 8.94 -33.67 -1.85
CA HIS A 370 8.66 -34.62 -2.93
C HIS A 370 9.92 -35.28 -3.49
N GLY A 371 11.09 -35.06 -2.87
CA GLY A 371 12.36 -35.63 -3.29
C GLY A 371 12.80 -35.20 -4.69
N LYS A 372 12.42 -33.99 -5.10
CA LYS A 372 12.79 -33.35 -6.36
C LYS A 372 14.12 -32.61 -6.19
N GLU A 373 14.98 -32.68 -7.19
CA GLU A 373 16.25 -31.98 -7.17
C GLU A 373 16.07 -30.54 -7.66
N SER A 374 16.48 -29.56 -6.85
CA SER A 374 16.32 -28.15 -7.19
C SER A 374 17.60 -27.34 -7.03
N ALA A 375 17.74 -26.27 -7.80
CA ALA A 375 18.80 -25.28 -7.66
C ALA A 375 18.28 -23.85 -7.79
N ALA A 376 18.78 -22.95 -6.96
CA ALA A 376 18.55 -21.50 -7.07
C ALA A 376 19.87 -20.80 -7.42
N ILE A 377 19.91 -20.08 -8.54
CA ILE A 377 21.06 -19.32 -9.01
C ILE A 377 20.75 -17.84 -8.87
N ILE A 378 21.36 -17.21 -7.87
CA ILE A 378 21.02 -15.84 -7.46
C ILE A 378 22.26 -14.96 -7.39
N GLY A 379 22.07 -13.70 -7.01
CA GLY A 379 23.15 -12.72 -6.82
C GLY A 379 24.08 -13.05 -5.66
N PRO A 380 24.80 -12.06 -5.09
CA PRO A 380 25.77 -12.31 -4.01
C PRO A 380 25.12 -12.60 -2.66
N MET A 381 23.81 -12.39 -2.54
CA MET A 381 23.03 -12.67 -1.34
C MET A 381 21.57 -12.97 -1.71
N GLU A 382 20.87 -13.61 -0.78
CA GLU A 382 19.44 -13.91 -0.86
C GLU A 382 18.57 -12.65 -0.85
N THR A 383 17.59 -12.63 -1.75
CA THR A 383 16.45 -11.70 -1.69
C THR A 383 15.50 -12.15 -0.57
N ILE A 384 15.18 -13.44 -0.50
CA ILE A 384 14.42 -14.11 0.56
C ILE A 384 15.13 -15.39 1.00
N GLU A 385 14.87 -15.86 2.21
CA GLU A 385 15.36 -17.15 2.72
C GLU A 385 14.69 -18.29 1.95
N LEU A 386 15.48 -19.26 1.48
CA LEU A 386 15.02 -20.46 0.79
C LEU A 386 15.29 -21.72 1.63
N GLU A 387 14.54 -22.80 1.40
CA GLU A 387 14.77 -24.08 2.07
C GLU A 387 16.08 -24.77 1.65
N ILE A 388 16.65 -24.36 0.51
CA ILE A 388 17.89 -24.90 -0.06
C ILE A 388 19.03 -23.89 0.02
N ASP A 389 20.28 -24.38 -0.01
CA ASP A 389 21.47 -23.52 -0.16
C ASP A 389 21.58 -22.98 -1.60
N PRO A 390 21.50 -21.66 -1.84
CA PRO A 390 21.59 -21.10 -3.18
C PRO A 390 23.02 -21.14 -3.74
N VAL A 391 23.13 -21.10 -5.07
CA VAL A 391 24.38 -20.84 -5.77
C VAL A 391 24.55 -19.33 -5.94
N PHE A 392 25.36 -18.73 -5.07
CA PHE A 392 25.65 -17.30 -5.12
C PHE A 392 26.57 -16.94 -6.28
N SER A 393 26.23 -15.87 -6.99
CA SER A 393 27.01 -15.31 -8.09
C SER A 393 27.63 -13.99 -7.68
N LEU A 394 28.97 -13.92 -7.69
CA LEU A 394 29.74 -12.74 -7.31
C LEU A 394 30.22 -11.98 -8.55
N ASP A 395 30.23 -10.65 -8.48
CA ASP A 395 30.85 -9.78 -9.48
C ASP A 395 32.39 -9.84 -9.32
N GLN A 396 33.03 -10.74 -10.05
CA GLN A 396 34.48 -10.98 -9.94
C GLN A 396 35.31 -10.01 -10.78
N ASN A 397 34.73 -9.46 -11.83
CA ASN A 397 35.37 -8.51 -12.74
C ASN A 397 35.14 -7.03 -12.35
N ASN A 398 34.29 -6.78 -11.34
CA ASN A 398 33.90 -5.46 -10.84
C ASN A 398 33.28 -4.58 -11.93
N ASP A 399 32.45 -5.16 -12.79
CA ASP A 399 31.70 -4.41 -13.82
C ASP A 399 30.32 -3.94 -13.32
N GLY A 400 29.95 -4.30 -12.09
CA GLY A 400 28.68 -3.96 -11.47
C GLY A 400 27.57 -4.96 -11.76
N SER A 401 27.78 -5.98 -12.61
CA SER A 401 26.81 -7.01 -12.96
C SER A 401 27.14 -8.36 -12.32
N THR A 402 26.11 -9.16 -12.09
CA THR A 402 26.26 -10.59 -11.75
C THR A 402 25.54 -11.52 -12.72
N ASP A 403 24.84 -10.97 -13.72
CA ASP A 403 23.92 -11.74 -14.57
C ASP A 403 24.69 -12.70 -15.49
N GLY A 404 25.81 -12.25 -16.07
CA GLY A 404 26.71 -13.14 -16.81
C GLY A 404 27.23 -14.30 -15.95
N LYS A 405 27.51 -14.06 -14.66
CA LYS A 405 27.98 -15.10 -13.74
C LYS A 405 26.86 -16.09 -13.37
N LYS A 406 25.63 -15.60 -13.20
CA LYS A 406 24.45 -16.46 -12.99
C LYS A 406 24.23 -17.37 -14.19
N ARG A 407 24.34 -16.85 -15.42
CA ARG A 407 24.28 -17.66 -16.64
C ARG A 407 25.34 -18.78 -16.63
N GLU A 408 26.61 -18.46 -16.33
CA GLU A 408 27.66 -19.48 -16.22
C GLU A 408 27.35 -20.55 -15.18
N ASN A 409 26.86 -20.14 -14.01
CA ASN A 409 26.51 -21.06 -12.92
C ASN A 409 25.33 -21.96 -13.30
N ALA A 410 24.31 -21.42 -13.97
CA ALA A 410 23.16 -22.16 -14.48
C ALA A 410 23.59 -23.20 -15.53
N LEU A 411 24.34 -22.81 -16.57
CA LEU A 411 24.86 -23.74 -17.58
C LEU A 411 25.77 -24.83 -16.97
N SER A 412 26.60 -24.45 -16.00
CA SER A 412 27.41 -25.42 -15.24
C SER A 412 26.54 -26.45 -14.52
N LYS A 413 25.42 -26.02 -13.91
CA LYS A 413 24.46 -26.91 -13.25
C LYS A 413 23.70 -27.79 -14.23
N MET A 414 23.29 -27.27 -15.38
CA MET A 414 22.61 -28.03 -16.45
C MET A 414 23.52 -29.10 -17.05
N SER A 415 24.83 -28.87 -17.13
CA SER A 415 25.80 -29.83 -17.68
C SER A 415 26.20 -30.97 -16.74
N GLN A 416 25.72 -30.98 -15.49
CA GLN A 416 26.04 -32.04 -14.52
C GLN A 416 25.29 -33.33 -14.84
N GLU A 417 25.85 -34.47 -14.45
CA GLU A 417 25.19 -35.78 -14.65
C GLU A 417 23.85 -35.89 -13.90
N LYS A 418 23.70 -35.14 -12.80
CA LYS A 418 22.45 -35.07 -12.05
C LYS A 418 21.58 -33.96 -12.64
N VAL A 419 20.46 -34.36 -13.23
CA VAL A 419 19.49 -33.44 -13.79
C VAL A 419 18.65 -32.84 -12.66
N HIS A 420 18.39 -31.53 -12.73
CA HIS A 420 17.55 -30.83 -11.77
C HIS A 420 16.10 -30.86 -12.27
N ASP A 421 15.16 -31.16 -11.38
CA ASP A 421 13.73 -31.03 -11.65
C ASP A 421 13.30 -29.56 -11.69
N LEU A 422 13.94 -28.71 -10.86
CA LEU A 422 13.70 -27.27 -10.82
C LEU A 422 15.02 -26.49 -10.86
N MET A 423 15.12 -25.50 -11.73
CA MET A 423 16.17 -24.49 -11.67
C MET A 423 15.57 -23.10 -11.67
N PHE A 424 15.93 -22.27 -10.70
CA PHE A 424 15.55 -20.87 -10.62
C PHE A 424 16.75 -19.96 -10.92
N VAL A 425 16.58 -18.95 -11.76
CA VAL A 425 17.62 -17.96 -12.08
C VAL A 425 17.04 -16.56 -11.95
N HIS A 426 17.70 -15.70 -11.13
CA HIS A 426 17.24 -14.34 -10.85
C HIS A 426 18.21 -13.28 -11.40
N TYR A 427 17.91 -12.72 -12.56
CA TYR A 427 18.66 -11.64 -13.19
C TYR A 427 18.25 -10.26 -12.65
N LYS A 428 19.20 -9.32 -12.48
CA LYS A 428 18.98 -8.04 -11.78
C LYS A 428 19.39 -6.79 -12.55
N ASP A 429 19.98 -6.96 -13.73
CA ASP A 429 20.58 -5.82 -14.43
C ASP A 429 19.55 -4.83 -14.96
N VAL A 430 18.36 -5.27 -15.36
CA VAL A 430 17.30 -4.37 -15.86
C VAL A 430 16.87 -3.39 -14.76
N ASP A 431 16.43 -3.89 -13.61
CA ASP A 431 16.11 -3.07 -12.43
C ASP A 431 17.25 -2.12 -12.03
N ARG A 432 18.46 -2.66 -11.83
CA ARG A 432 19.61 -1.84 -11.40
C ARG A 432 19.90 -0.70 -12.37
N ILE A 433 19.90 -0.97 -13.67
CA ILE A 433 20.22 0.04 -14.68
C ILE A 433 19.05 1.03 -14.82
N GLY A 434 17.81 0.54 -14.79
CA GLY A 434 16.60 1.36 -14.79
C GLY A 434 16.59 2.39 -13.67
N HIS A 435 16.90 1.99 -12.44
CA HIS A 435 17.00 2.90 -11.31
C HIS A 435 18.00 4.06 -11.52
N ASN A 436 19.10 3.82 -12.24
CA ASN A 436 20.15 4.82 -12.45
C ASN A 436 19.89 5.74 -13.66
N HIS A 437 19.06 5.30 -14.61
CA HIS A 437 19.00 5.94 -15.94
C HIS A 437 17.59 6.30 -16.41
N GLY A 438 16.55 5.67 -15.86
CA GLY A 438 15.18 5.79 -16.34
C GLY A 438 14.64 4.46 -16.89
N ASN A 439 13.32 4.27 -16.82
CA ASN A 439 12.68 3.01 -17.20
C ASN A 439 12.82 2.71 -18.71
N MET A 440 12.83 3.76 -19.53
CA MET A 440 12.91 3.69 -20.99
C MET A 440 14.24 4.20 -21.56
N ALA A 441 15.24 4.44 -20.70
CA ALA A 441 16.55 4.92 -21.13
C ALA A 441 17.26 3.92 -22.04
N LYS A 442 18.16 4.42 -22.90
CA LYS A 442 18.91 3.58 -23.84
C LYS A 442 19.74 2.52 -23.11
N GLU A 443 20.31 2.88 -21.96
CA GLU A 443 21.06 2.00 -21.08
C GLU A 443 20.18 0.86 -20.53
N THR A 444 18.95 1.18 -20.13
CA THR A 444 17.96 0.20 -19.66
C THR A 444 17.55 -0.75 -20.80
N MET A 445 17.33 -0.22 -22.00
CA MET A 445 17.06 -1.05 -23.18
C MET A 445 18.23 -1.96 -23.56
N GLU A 446 19.47 -1.48 -23.40
CA GLU A 446 20.67 -2.31 -23.58
C GLU A 446 20.79 -3.40 -22.49
N ALA A 447 20.34 -3.14 -21.26
CA ALA A 447 20.26 -4.15 -20.20
C ALA A 447 19.18 -5.21 -20.50
N ILE A 448 18.05 -4.81 -21.08
CA ILE A 448 17.02 -5.74 -21.59
C ILE A 448 17.61 -6.60 -22.71
N ALA A 449 18.29 -6.00 -23.70
CA ALA A 449 18.92 -6.75 -24.78
C ALA A 449 20.00 -7.72 -24.30
N TYR A 450 20.74 -7.35 -23.27
CA TYR A 450 21.69 -8.27 -22.65
C TYR A 450 20.96 -9.44 -21.99
N ASN A 451 19.89 -9.19 -21.25
CA ASN A 451 19.07 -10.24 -20.63
C ASN A 451 18.39 -11.14 -21.66
N ASP A 452 17.88 -10.59 -22.77
CA ASP A 452 17.29 -11.34 -23.90
C ASP A 452 18.25 -12.45 -24.39
N GLU A 453 19.54 -12.11 -24.58
CA GLU A 453 20.57 -13.08 -24.96
C GLU A 453 20.87 -14.10 -23.86
N LEU A 454 20.93 -13.68 -22.58
CA LEU A 454 21.14 -14.61 -21.46
C LEU A 454 19.99 -15.62 -21.34
N VAL A 455 18.75 -15.16 -21.48
CA VAL A 455 17.56 -16.00 -21.48
C VAL A 455 17.62 -16.98 -22.65
N LYS A 456 17.93 -16.51 -23.87
CA LYS A 456 18.13 -17.37 -25.04
C LYS A 456 19.14 -18.50 -24.78
N GLU A 457 20.30 -18.15 -24.21
CA GLU A 457 21.34 -19.13 -23.89
C GLU A 457 20.83 -20.21 -22.91
N LEU A 458 20.10 -19.83 -21.85
CA LEU A 458 19.58 -20.81 -20.89
C LEU A 458 18.47 -21.68 -21.48
N VAL A 459 17.52 -21.07 -22.17
CA VAL A 459 16.38 -21.75 -22.77
C VAL A 459 16.82 -22.81 -23.78
N THR A 460 17.80 -22.47 -24.63
CA THR A 460 18.33 -23.39 -25.65
C THR A 460 19.08 -24.59 -25.08
N HIS A 461 19.50 -24.54 -23.82
CA HIS A 461 20.18 -25.63 -23.11
C HIS A 461 19.26 -26.39 -22.15
N TRP A 462 17.96 -26.06 -22.12
CA TRP A 462 16.99 -26.68 -21.23
C TRP A 462 15.92 -27.44 -22.00
N ASP A 463 15.97 -28.77 -21.98
CA ASP A 463 15.01 -29.62 -22.71
C ASP A 463 13.61 -29.71 -22.05
N GLY A 464 13.41 -29.05 -20.91
CA GLY A 464 12.16 -29.08 -20.13
C GLY A 464 11.26 -27.87 -20.38
N LYS A 465 10.31 -27.66 -19.45
CA LYS A 465 9.44 -26.48 -19.41
C LYS A 465 10.20 -25.26 -18.94
N VAL A 466 9.89 -24.11 -19.53
CA VAL A 466 10.43 -22.82 -19.16
C VAL A 466 9.28 -21.89 -18.75
N ILE A 467 9.48 -21.18 -17.64
CA ILE A 467 8.67 -20.04 -17.23
C ILE A 467 9.60 -18.82 -17.14
N VAL A 468 9.28 -17.76 -17.87
CA VAL A 468 9.99 -16.47 -17.80
C VAL A 468 9.01 -15.41 -17.31
N TYR A 469 9.40 -14.60 -16.34
CA TYR A 469 8.55 -13.56 -15.78
C TYR A 469 9.39 -12.43 -15.16
N ALA A 470 8.73 -11.34 -14.76
CA ALA A 470 9.32 -10.30 -13.92
C ALA A 470 8.55 -10.16 -12.61
N ASP A 471 9.19 -9.54 -11.62
CA ASP A 471 8.65 -9.33 -10.28
C ASP A 471 7.99 -7.96 -10.10
N HIS A 472 8.39 -6.97 -10.90
CA HIS A 472 7.72 -5.68 -11.06
C HIS A 472 8.17 -5.01 -12.36
N GLY A 473 7.49 -3.94 -12.74
CA GLY A 473 8.01 -2.99 -13.71
C GLY A 473 8.63 -1.77 -13.05
N MET A 474 8.66 -0.65 -13.78
CA MET A 474 9.32 0.58 -13.35
C MET A 474 8.75 1.79 -14.10
N HIS A 475 8.50 2.88 -13.38
CA HIS A 475 8.14 4.18 -13.93
C HIS A 475 9.33 5.14 -13.98
N GLU A 476 9.19 6.22 -14.75
CA GLU A 476 10.20 7.27 -14.88
C GLU A 476 10.09 8.28 -13.74
N THR A 477 11.23 8.73 -13.22
CA THR A 477 11.37 9.81 -12.23
C THR A 477 12.32 10.89 -12.76
N GLU A 478 12.55 11.97 -12.00
CA GLU A 478 13.50 13.03 -12.44
C GLU A 478 14.96 12.56 -12.57
N ASP A 479 15.38 11.63 -11.71
CA ASP A 479 16.78 11.21 -11.56
C ASP A 479 17.06 9.77 -12.06
N GLY A 480 16.06 9.11 -12.66
CA GLY A 480 16.15 7.73 -13.13
C GLY A 480 14.80 7.05 -13.17
N GLY A 481 14.72 5.80 -12.77
CA GLY A 481 13.46 5.06 -12.61
C GLY A 481 13.22 4.66 -11.17
N ASP A 482 11.96 4.46 -10.81
CA ASP A 482 11.57 3.88 -9.53
C ASP A 482 10.35 2.98 -9.71
N HIS A 483 9.96 2.30 -8.64
CA HIS A 483 8.79 1.45 -8.57
C HIS A 483 8.16 1.61 -7.17
N ASN A 484 7.46 0.60 -6.63
CA ASN A 484 6.78 0.63 -5.31
C ASN A 484 5.40 1.33 -5.29
N SER A 485 4.79 1.60 -6.46
CA SER A 485 3.53 2.33 -6.53
C SER A 485 2.43 1.57 -7.25
N VAL A 486 1.15 1.85 -6.94
CA VAL A 486 0.03 1.33 -7.75
C VAL A 486 -0.02 2.12 -9.06
N MET A 487 0.90 1.82 -9.98
CA MET A 487 0.99 2.40 -11.31
C MET A 487 1.00 1.31 -12.37
N THR A 488 0.48 1.59 -13.56
CA THR A 488 0.47 0.61 -14.65
C THR A 488 1.89 0.15 -15.01
N GLU A 489 2.87 1.03 -14.92
CA GLU A 489 4.26 0.75 -15.24
C GLU A 489 4.93 -0.17 -14.23
N ASP A 490 4.46 -0.18 -12.97
CA ASP A 490 5.02 -0.97 -11.88
C ASP A 490 4.30 -2.31 -11.72
N MET A 491 2.98 -2.30 -11.89
CA MET A 491 2.09 -3.37 -11.45
C MET A 491 1.91 -4.50 -12.47
N PHE A 492 2.29 -4.29 -13.73
CA PHE A 492 2.08 -5.26 -14.81
C PHE A 492 3.38 -5.69 -15.47
N MET A 493 3.55 -7.00 -15.61
CA MET A 493 4.75 -7.63 -16.15
C MET A 493 4.43 -8.68 -17.22
N PRO A 494 5.40 -9.01 -18.10
CA PRO A 494 5.23 -10.09 -19.06
C PRO A 494 5.46 -11.46 -18.41
N TYR A 495 4.63 -12.43 -18.76
CA TYR A 495 4.70 -13.81 -18.28
C TYR A 495 4.67 -14.78 -19.46
N TRP A 496 5.66 -15.67 -19.53
CA TRP A 496 5.76 -16.70 -20.55
C TRP A 496 5.79 -18.09 -19.93
N GLN A 497 5.14 -19.04 -20.60
CA GLN A 497 5.28 -20.47 -20.33
C GLN A 497 5.37 -21.24 -21.65
N PHE A 498 6.45 -22.00 -21.85
CA PHE A 498 6.70 -22.72 -23.11
C PHE A 498 7.70 -23.88 -22.91
N ASP A 499 8.02 -24.59 -24.00
CA ASP A 499 9.04 -25.67 -24.02
C ASP A 499 10.41 -25.10 -24.40
N GLY A 500 11.45 -25.45 -23.65
CA GLY A 500 12.83 -25.10 -23.99
C GLY A 500 13.45 -26.01 -25.07
N GLY A 501 14.75 -25.84 -25.30
CA GLY A 501 15.51 -26.53 -26.35
C GLY A 501 15.69 -25.67 -27.60
N GLU A 502 15.92 -26.31 -28.76
CA GLU A 502 16.01 -25.58 -30.03
C GLU A 502 14.66 -24.94 -30.38
N ILE A 503 14.55 -23.63 -30.20
CA ILE A 503 13.43 -22.81 -30.66
C ILE A 503 13.72 -22.41 -32.11
N ASP A 504 12.87 -22.87 -33.04
CA ASP A 504 13.01 -22.59 -34.48
C ASP A 504 12.95 -21.06 -34.73
N GLU A 505 14.05 -20.47 -35.20
CA GLU A 505 14.16 -19.05 -35.61
C GLU A 505 13.33 -18.70 -36.86
#